data_AF-A0A0A1MMM7-F1
#
_entry.id   AF-A0A0A1MMM7-F1
#
_cell.length_a   1.000
_cell.length_b   1.000
_cell.length_c   1.000
_cell.angle_alpha   90.00
_cell.angle_beta   90.00
_cell.angle_gamma   90.00
#
_symmetry.space_group_name_H-M   'P 1'
#
loop_
_entity.id
_entity.type
_entity.pdbx_description
1 polymer ?
#
loop_
_entity_poly.entity_id
_entity_poly.type
_entity_poly.pdbx_seq_one_letter_code
_entity_poly.pdbx_strand_id
1 'polypeptide(L)'
;MGIERHYSPVALGKKLAQFNLDQETFYELLERELKVKTFQAEQEIRAGVSTASGSGLLHIPEGSSIMIAERKITDKNGGFVEFERAFYRADMYSFKIKLSRNSK
;
A
#
# COMPACT_ATOMS: atom_id res chain seq x y z
N MET A 1 9.27 9.27 1.30
CA MET A 1 8.70 9.20 2.66
C MET A 1 7.18 9.19 2.67
N GLY A 2 6.61 8.11 3.20
CA GLY A 2 5.19 7.93 3.44
C GLY A 2 4.97 7.06 4.68
N ILE A 3 3.72 6.95 5.11
CA ILE A 3 3.29 6.00 6.15
C ILE A 3 2.36 5.02 5.48
N GLU A 4 2.73 3.75 5.50
CA GLU A 4 1.98 2.67 4.87
C GLU A 4 1.42 1.75 5.96
N ARG A 5 0.17 1.31 5.79
CA ARG A 5 -0.46 0.32 6.66
C ARG A 5 -1.02 -0.79 5.79
N HIS A 6 -0.55 -2.00 6.04
CA HIS A 6 -0.95 -3.20 5.33
C HIS A 6 -1.88 -4.05 6.22
N TYR A 7 -3.00 -4.45 5.65
CA TYR A 7 -4.03 -5.25 6.32
C TYR A 7 -4.24 -6.53 5.52
N SER A 8 -4.08 -7.68 6.18
CA SER A 8 -4.23 -8.99 5.57
C SER A 8 -5.23 -9.85 6.35
N PRO A 9 -5.81 -10.91 5.76
CA PRO A 9 -6.58 -11.90 6.51
C PRO A 9 -5.81 -12.39 7.74
N VAL A 10 -6.50 -12.56 8.87
CA VAL A 10 -5.86 -12.93 10.16
C VAL A 10 -4.98 -14.17 10.03
N ALA A 11 -5.43 -15.19 9.27
CA ALA A 11 -4.64 -16.41 9.05
C ALA A 11 -3.32 -16.13 8.31
N LEU A 12 -3.32 -15.20 7.35
CA LEU A 12 -2.12 -14.77 6.64
C LEU A 12 -1.25 -13.87 7.51
N GLY A 13 -1.85 -12.90 8.21
CA GLY A 13 -1.16 -12.01 9.15
C GLY A 13 -0.43 -12.76 10.25
N LYS A 14 -1.01 -13.85 10.79
CA LYS A 14 -0.34 -14.72 11.78
C LYS A 14 0.91 -15.40 11.23
N LYS A 15 0.95 -15.73 9.94
CA LYS A 15 2.15 -16.28 9.29
C LYS A 15 3.19 -15.19 9.05
N LEU A 16 2.75 -14.02 8.55
CA LEU A 16 3.62 -12.86 8.34
C LEU A 16 4.32 -12.42 9.63
N ALA A 17 3.62 -12.45 10.77
CA ALA A 17 4.16 -12.09 12.08
C ALA A 17 5.27 -13.02 12.59
N GLN A 18 5.54 -14.16 11.92
CA GLN A 18 6.65 -15.05 12.24
C GLN A 18 7.98 -14.59 11.62
N PHE A 19 7.94 -13.61 10.70
CA PHE A 19 9.11 -13.09 10.01
C PHE A 19 9.50 -11.72 10.55
N ASN A 20 10.78 -11.36 10.38
CA ASN A 20 11.23 -10.01 10.65
C ASN A 20 10.97 -9.12 9.42
N LEU A 21 9.88 -8.36 9.46
CA LEU A 21 9.47 -7.49 8.35
C LEU A 21 10.42 -6.31 8.09
N ASP A 22 11.37 -6.02 9.00
CA ASP A 22 12.39 -4.99 8.78
C ASP A 22 13.53 -5.44 7.86
N GLN A 23 13.63 -6.74 7.59
CA GLN A 23 14.71 -7.33 6.77
C GLN A 23 14.19 -7.98 5.48
N GLU A 24 12.88 -8.21 5.39
CA GLU A 24 12.23 -8.88 4.28
C GLU A 24 11.45 -7.87 3.43
N THR A 25 11.42 -8.06 2.11
CA THR A 25 10.49 -7.30 1.29
C THR A 25 9.10 -7.94 1.36
N PHE A 26 8.09 -7.13 1.70
CA PHE A 26 6.76 -7.63 2.03
C PHE A 26 6.14 -8.51 0.94
N TYR A 27 6.25 -8.10 -0.32
CA TYR A 27 5.68 -8.84 -1.45
C TYR A 27 6.48 -10.10 -1.80
N GLU A 28 7.82 -10.10 -1.67
CA GLU A 28 8.60 -11.32 -1.85
C GLU A 28 8.28 -12.34 -0.76
N LEU A 29 8.06 -11.89 0.48
CA LEU A 29 7.66 -12.77 1.58
C LEU A 29 6.29 -13.42 1.30
N LEU A 30 5.32 -12.65 0.83
CA LEU A 30 4.00 -13.15 0.44
C LEU A 30 4.11 -14.22 -0.66
N GLU A 31 4.87 -13.96 -1.72
CA GLU A 31 4.96 -14.86 -2.88
C GLU A 31 5.86 -16.06 -2.64
N ARG A 32 7.07 -15.85 -2.12
CA ARG A 32 8.11 -16.88 -2.02
C ARG A 32 7.91 -17.76 -0.80
N GLU A 33 7.71 -17.17 0.38
CA GLU A 33 7.62 -17.93 1.62
C GLU A 33 6.19 -18.41 1.88
N LEU A 34 5.20 -17.53 1.68
CA LEU A 34 3.80 -17.84 2.00
C LEU A 34 2.99 -18.39 0.82
N LYS A 35 3.62 -18.47 -0.37
CA LYS A 35 3.03 -19.01 -1.62
C LYS A 35 1.70 -18.35 -2.01
N VAL A 36 1.50 -17.10 -1.61
CA VAL A 36 0.33 -16.30 -1.98
C VAL A 36 0.51 -15.84 -3.44
N LYS A 37 -0.49 -16.10 -4.27
CA LYS A 37 -0.49 -15.69 -5.68
C LYS A 37 -1.40 -14.49 -5.86
N THR A 38 -0.84 -13.29 -5.72
CA THR A 38 -1.53 -12.05 -6.06
C THR A 38 -1.89 -12.04 -7.54
N PHE A 39 -3.01 -11.42 -7.91
CA PHE A 39 -3.49 -11.42 -9.30
C PHE A 39 -4.02 -10.07 -9.74
N GLN A 40 -4.98 -9.51 -9.02
CA GLN A 40 -5.57 -8.20 -9.33
C GLN A 40 -5.32 -7.22 -8.19
N ALA A 41 -5.07 -5.97 -8.55
CA ALA A 41 -4.98 -4.86 -7.63
C ALA A 41 -5.88 -3.71 -8.11
N GLU A 42 -6.75 -3.24 -7.23
CA GLU A 42 -7.51 -2.01 -7.41
C GLU A 42 -6.85 -0.93 -6.56
N GLN A 43 -6.55 0.22 -7.16
CA GLN A 43 -5.87 1.31 -6.47
C GLN A 43 -6.62 2.63 -6.66
N GLU A 44 -6.97 3.26 -5.55
CA GLU A 44 -7.54 4.60 -5.50
C GLU A 44 -6.48 5.58 -4.99
N ILE A 45 -6.34 6.72 -5.65
CA ILE A 45 -5.42 7.78 -5.27
C ILE A 45 -6.20 9.08 -5.17
N ARG A 46 -6.11 9.74 -4.02
CA ARG A 46 -6.84 10.98 -3.73
C ARG A 46 -6.00 11.96 -2.94
N ALA A 47 -6.36 13.24 -3.03
CA ALA A 47 -5.81 14.27 -2.16
C ALA A 47 -6.38 14.13 -0.74
N GLY A 48 -5.60 14.56 0.24
CA GLY A 48 -6.03 14.64 1.63
C GLY A 48 -5.27 15.71 2.40
N VAL A 49 -5.63 15.83 3.67
CA VAL A 49 -5.00 16.75 4.62
C VAL A 49 -4.43 15.92 5.78
N SER A 50 -3.19 16.23 6.16
CA SER A 50 -2.51 15.52 7.25
C SER A 50 -3.12 15.86 8.62
N THR A 51 -3.34 14.83 9.43
CA THR A 51 -3.75 14.96 10.84
C THR A 51 -2.53 15.22 11.72
N ALA A 52 -2.70 15.81 12.91
CA ALA A 52 -1.60 16.03 13.86
C ALA A 52 -0.67 14.81 14.02
N SER A 53 -1.24 13.62 14.20
CA SER A 53 -0.48 12.37 14.34
C SER A 53 0.30 12.00 13.06
N GLY A 54 -0.33 12.16 11.89
CA GLY A 54 0.31 11.85 10.60
C GLY A 54 1.40 12.85 10.25
N SER A 55 1.17 14.13 10.53
CA SER A 55 2.11 15.23 10.32
C SER A 55 3.38 15.04 11.15
N GLY A 56 3.25 14.64 12.41
CA GLY A 56 4.39 14.33 13.28
C GLY A 56 5.28 13.22 12.72
N LEU A 57 4.69 12.11 12.30
CA LEU A 57 5.43 10.98 11.70
C LEU A 57 6.07 11.33 10.35
N LEU A 58 5.41 12.15 9.53
CA LEU A 58 5.91 12.59 8.23
C LEU A 58 6.88 13.78 8.30
N HIS A 59 7.02 14.40 9.47
CA HIS A 59 7.80 15.61 9.70
C HIS A 59 7.38 16.77 8.76
N ILE A 60 6.07 17.01 8.69
CA ILE A 60 5.45 18.11 7.94
C ILE A 60 4.53 18.93 8.85
N PRO A 61 4.20 20.18 8.52
CA PRO A 61 3.21 20.95 9.27
C PRO A 61 1.85 20.24 9.32
N GLU A 62 1.14 20.38 10.43
CA GLU A 62 -0.26 19.96 10.51
C GLU A 62 -1.12 20.69 9.47
N GLY A 63 -2.07 19.98 8.87
CA GLY A 63 -2.90 20.54 7.80
C GLY A 63 -2.22 20.59 6.43
N SER A 64 -0.98 20.10 6.31
CA SER A 64 -0.31 19.99 5.01
C SER A 64 -1.06 19.05 4.07
N SER A 65 -1.10 19.40 2.79
CA SER A 65 -1.60 18.53 1.72
C SER A 65 -0.77 17.24 1.64
N ILE A 66 -1.48 16.13 1.49
CA ILE A 66 -0.89 14.80 1.35
C ILE A 66 -1.61 14.04 0.23
N MET A 67 -0.95 13.02 -0.29
CA MET A 67 -1.55 12.05 -1.20
C MET A 67 -1.91 10.79 -0.42
N ILE A 68 -3.16 10.35 -0.54
CA ILE A 68 -3.65 9.12 0.06
C ILE A 68 -3.79 8.10 -1.06
N ALA A 69 -3.15 6.94 -0.91
CA ALA A 69 -3.32 5.81 -1.81
C ALA A 69 -3.92 4.64 -1.02
N GLU A 70 -4.98 4.05 -1.55
CA GLU A 70 -5.59 2.84 -1.01
C GLU A 70 -5.52 1.76 -2.08
N ARG A 71 -5.03 0.58 -1.73
CA ARG A 71 -4.85 -0.53 -2.67
C ARG A 71 -5.47 -1.79 -2.11
N LYS A 72 -6.28 -2.48 -2.90
CA LYS A 72 -6.87 -3.78 -2.57
C LYS A 72 -6.35 -4.82 -3.54
N ILE A 73 -5.81 -5.91 -3.00
CA ILE A 73 -5.26 -7.03 -3.79
C ILE A 73 -6.11 -8.29 -3.58
N THR A 74 -6.37 -8.99 -4.68
CA THR A 74 -7.03 -10.30 -4.70
C THR A 74 -6.19 -11.34 -5.42
N ASP A 75 -6.41 -12.61 -5.08
CA ASP A 75 -5.83 -13.76 -5.78
C ASP A 75 -6.60 -14.10 -7.07
N LYS A 76 -6.09 -15.07 -7.83
CA LYS A 76 -6.70 -15.52 -9.10
C LYS A 76 -8.13 -16.09 -8.97
N ASN A 77 -8.55 -16.46 -7.77
CA ASN A 77 -9.88 -16.97 -7.46
C ASN A 77 -10.80 -15.87 -6.88
N GLY A 78 -10.32 -14.62 -6.81
CA GLY A 78 -11.03 -13.49 -6.20
C GLY A 78 -10.94 -13.42 -4.67
N GLY A 79 -10.13 -14.27 -4.05
CA GLY A 79 -9.88 -14.25 -2.60
C GLY A 79 -9.14 -12.99 -2.18
N PHE A 80 -9.56 -12.36 -1.09
CA PHE A 80 -8.89 -11.17 -0.55
C PHE A 80 -7.50 -11.53 0.01
N VAL A 81 -6.48 -10.78 -0.43
CA VAL A 81 -5.08 -10.96 0.00
C VAL A 81 -4.64 -9.81 0.92
N GLU A 82 -4.87 -8.58 0.48
CA GLU A 82 -4.33 -7.41 1.15
C GLU A 82 -5.21 -6.17 0.89
N PHE A 83 -5.31 -5.32 1.89
CA PHE A 83 -5.67 -3.91 1.75
C PHE A 83 -4.53 -3.06 2.31
N GLU A 84 -4.05 -2.10 1.53
CA GLU A 84 -3.05 -1.11 1.93
C GLU A 84 -3.72 0.25 2.02
N ARG A 85 -3.37 1.02 3.05
CA ARG A 85 -3.65 2.45 3.14
C ARG A 85 -2.37 3.22 3.41
N ALA A 86 -2.00 4.05 2.46
CA ALA A 86 -0.76 4.82 2.47
C ALA A 86 -1.01 6.32 2.46
N PHE A 87 -0.16 7.05 3.18
CA PHE A 87 -0.14 8.50 3.26
C PHE A 87 1.23 9.00 2.84
N TYR A 88 1.29 9.69 1.70
CA TYR A 88 2.52 10.21 1.13
C TYR A 88 2.60 11.73 1.22
N ARG A 89 3.80 12.22 1.45
CA ARG A 89 4.13 13.65 1.35
C ARG A 89 3.92 14.15 -0.08
N ALA A 90 2.99 15.09 -0.25
CA ALA A 90 2.65 15.62 -1.57
C ALA A 90 3.79 16.44 -2.20
N ASP A 91 4.70 16.99 -1.39
CA ASP A 91 5.89 17.71 -1.84
C ASP A 91 7.04 16.79 -2.28
N MET A 92 6.95 15.48 -2.02
CA MET A 92 7.99 14.51 -2.36
C MET A 92 7.54 13.43 -3.36
N TYR A 93 6.23 13.25 -3.55
CA TYR A 93 5.69 12.20 -4.42
C TYR A 93 4.84 12.77 -5.55
N SER A 94 4.96 12.12 -6.70
CA SER A 94 4.01 12.24 -7.80
C SER A 94 3.68 10.85 -8.33
N PHE A 95 2.43 10.67 -8.77
CA PHE A 95 2.01 9.45 -9.45
C PHE A 95 2.09 9.67 -10.96
N LYS A 96 2.91 8.86 -11.64
CA LYS A 96 3.08 8.93 -13.10
C LYS A 96 2.45 7.71 -13.75
N ILE A 97 1.38 7.94 -14.51
CA ILE A 97 0.67 6.87 -15.24
C ILE A 97 0.91 7.09 -16.74
N LYS A 98 1.39 6.04 -17.43
CA LYS A 98 1.47 6.04 -18.89
C LYS A 98 0.21 5.39 -19.44
N LEU A 99 -0.58 6.16 -20.18
CA LEU A 99 -1.79 5.69 -20.83
C LEU A 99 -1.53 5.59 -22.34
N SER A 100 -2.06 4.54 -22.97
CA SER A 100 -2.05 4.37 -24.41
C SER A 100 -3.45 4.03 -24.89
N ARG A 101 -3.86 4.62 -26.01
CA ARG A 101 -5.09 4.21 -26.69
C ARG A 101 -4.82 2.91 -27.43
N ASN A 102 -5.73 1.94 -27.34
CA ASN A 102 -5.66 0.74 -28.17
C ASN A 102 -5.80 1.17 -29.65
N SER A 103 -4.78 0.93 -30.47
CA SER A 103 -4.94 0.99 -31.93
C SER A 103 -5.56 -0.32 -32.37
N LYS A 104 -6.78 -0.26 -32.90
CA LYS A 104 -7.28 -1.34 -33.76
C LYS A 104 -6.53 -1.30 -35.08
#